data_AF-A0A0S8BWF4-F1
#
_entry.id   AF-A0A0S8BWF4-F1
#
_cell.length_a   1.000
_cell.length_b   1.000
_cell.length_c   1.000
_cell.angle_alpha   90.00
_cell.angle_beta   90.00
_cell.angle_gamma   90.00
#
_symmetry.space_group_name_H-M   'P 1'
#
loop_
_entity.id
_entity.type
_entity.pdbx_description
1 polymer ?
#
loop_
_entity_poly.entity_id
_entity_poly.type
_entity_poly.pdbx_seq_one_letter_code
_entity_poly.pdbx_strand_id
1 'polypeptide(L)'
;LPNAVSCRATSSKELIELVKTALSSSQSARENGAKAKIQLIEQYLASLQGPFASENIVKTLEKFDDAFSPSPTNWGTVLAAKSQAFGRKLRRRFNAQFRMGDQNRSQRYDYLNHIFPEINLAHIEERINRFQQALGRFQHVGVRTLHDNIFEIFPN
;
A
#
# COMPACT_ATOMS: atom_id res chain seq x y z
N LEU A 1 15.57 -4.05 10.00
CA LEU A 1 15.58 -5.06 8.92
C LEU A 1 16.31 -4.63 7.64
N PRO A 2 16.20 -3.39 7.12
CA PRO A 2 16.92 -2.99 5.90
C PRO A 2 18.44 -3.22 6.02
N ASN A 3 18.99 -2.87 7.18
CA ASN A 3 20.44 -2.89 7.43
C ASN A 3 21.08 -4.28 7.47
N ALA A 4 20.31 -5.35 7.70
CA ALA A 4 20.86 -6.72 7.82
C ALA A 4 21.12 -7.39 6.46
N VAL A 5 20.42 -6.92 5.42
CA VAL A 5 20.53 -7.43 4.05
C VAL A 5 21.12 -6.40 3.07
N SER A 6 21.19 -5.13 3.47
CA SER A 6 21.83 -4.07 2.68
C SER A 6 23.34 -4.01 2.88
N CYS A 7 24.05 -3.48 1.88
CA CYS A 7 25.42 -2.99 2.03
C CYS A 7 25.38 -1.47 2.27
N ARG A 8 26.17 -0.97 3.22
CA ARG A 8 26.31 0.48 3.47
C ARG A 8 27.47 1.02 2.64
N ALA A 9 27.26 2.14 1.97
CA ALA A 9 28.31 2.96 1.38
C ALA A 9 28.35 4.30 2.10
N THR A 10 29.54 4.81 2.38
CA THR A 10 29.77 6.11 3.02
C THR A 10 30.30 7.17 2.06
N SER A 11 30.67 6.75 0.84
CA SER A 11 31.17 7.62 -0.23
C SER A 11 30.65 7.20 -1.61
N SER A 12 30.60 8.14 -2.55
CA SER A 12 30.19 7.89 -3.93
C SER A 12 31.10 6.89 -4.65
N LYS A 13 32.41 6.92 -4.36
CA LYS A 13 33.38 5.96 -4.91
C LYS A 13 33.09 4.53 -4.43
N GLU A 14 32.81 4.39 -3.14
CA GLU A 14 32.48 3.12 -2.49
C GLU A 14 31.15 2.56 -3.01
N LEU A 15 30.16 3.42 -3.26
CA LEU A 15 28.89 3.02 -3.88
C LEU A 15 29.10 2.48 -5.30
N ILE A 16 29.89 3.17 -6.13
CA ILE A 16 30.18 2.75 -7.51
C ILE A 16 30.89 1.40 -7.52
N GLU A 17 31.83 1.19 -6.60
CA GLU A 17 32.57 -0.06 -6.46
C GLU A 17 31.68 -1.21 -5.98
N LEU A 18 30.79 -0.97 -5.01
CA LEU A 18 29.81 -1.96 -4.55
C LEU A 18 28.86 -2.39 -5.66
N VAL A 19 28.36 -1.44 -6.46
CA VAL A 19 27.48 -1.74 -7.60
C VAL A 19 28.21 -2.53 -8.68
N LYS A 20 29.45 -2.14 -9.02
CA LYS A 20 30.28 -2.89 -9.98
C LYS A 20 30.55 -4.31 -9.50
N THR A 21 30.87 -4.48 -8.23
CA THR A 21 31.08 -5.80 -7.63
C THR A 21 29.82 -6.64 -7.72
N ALA A 22 28.66 -6.11 -7.30
CA ALA A 22 27.38 -6.82 -7.35
C ALA A 22 26.97 -7.23 -8.78
N LEU A 23 27.23 -6.39 -9.78
CA LEU A 23 26.94 -6.66 -11.18
C LEU A 23 27.93 -7.67 -11.81
N SER A 24 29.18 -7.68 -11.34
CA SER A 24 30.23 -8.57 -11.87
C SER A 24 30.24 -9.94 -11.18
N SER A 25 29.71 -10.02 -9.95
CA SER A 25 29.66 -11.23 -9.15
C SER A 25 28.30 -11.93 -9.26
N SER A 26 27.97 -12.51 -10.42
CA SER A 26 26.86 -13.47 -10.50
C SER A 26 27.16 -14.78 -9.75
N GLN A 27 28.41 -15.00 -9.29
CA GLN A 27 28.84 -16.27 -8.69
C GLN A 27 29.48 -16.19 -7.28
N SER A 28 30.21 -15.11 -6.93
CA SER A 28 31.00 -15.07 -5.68
C SER A 28 30.25 -14.57 -4.43
N ALA A 29 29.03 -14.04 -4.58
CA ALA A 29 28.19 -13.70 -3.43
C ALA A 29 27.59 -14.94 -2.72
N ARG A 30 27.71 -16.14 -3.30
CA ARG A 30 27.11 -17.39 -2.78
C ARG A 30 27.84 -18.01 -1.59
N GLU A 31 29.09 -17.64 -1.33
CA GLU A 31 29.95 -18.45 -0.45
C GLU A 31 30.11 -17.94 0.99
N ASN A 32 29.97 -16.64 1.27
CA ASN A 32 30.06 -16.12 2.64
C ASN A 32 28.81 -15.33 3.05
N GLY A 33 27.93 -15.98 3.82
CA GLY A 33 26.78 -15.35 4.47
C GLY A 33 25.49 -15.31 3.64
N ALA A 34 25.50 -15.75 2.37
CA ALA A 34 24.29 -15.80 1.53
C ALA A 34 23.19 -16.67 2.12
N LYS A 35 23.51 -17.85 2.66
CA LYS A 35 22.51 -18.74 3.28
C LYS A 35 21.82 -18.09 4.49
N ALA A 36 22.58 -17.41 5.36
CA ALA A 36 22.03 -16.73 6.53
C ALA A 36 21.17 -15.52 6.13
N LYS A 37 21.58 -14.77 5.11
CA LYS A 37 20.77 -13.66 4.55
C LYS A 37 19.50 -14.18 3.89
N ILE A 38 19.58 -15.27 3.13
CA ILE A 38 18.41 -15.90 2.49
C ILE A 38 17.43 -16.42 3.54
N GLN A 39 17.89 -17.12 4.60
CA GLN A 39 17.03 -17.55 5.71
C GLN A 39 16.33 -16.39 6.41
N LEU A 40 17.05 -15.27 6.62
CA LEU A 40 16.45 -14.06 7.19
C LEU A 40 15.37 -13.50 6.26
N ILE A 41 15.62 -13.48 4.94
CA ILE A 41 14.63 -13.01 3.96
C ILE A 41 13.42 -13.95 3.90
N GLU A 42 13.60 -15.27 3.97
CA GLU A 42 12.53 -16.28 4.01
C GLU A 42 11.56 -16.07 5.17
N GLN A 43 12.04 -15.55 6.31
CA GLN A 43 11.19 -15.25 7.46
C GLN A 43 10.25 -14.06 7.22
N TYR A 44 10.60 -13.14 6.32
CA TYR A 44 9.86 -11.88 6.11
C TYR A 44 9.23 -11.75 4.72
N LEU A 45 9.70 -12.49 3.71
CA LEU A 45 9.08 -12.57 2.39
C LEU A 45 8.31 -13.89 2.26
N ALA A 46 6.99 -13.80 2.22
CA ALA A 46 6.10 -14.95 2.09
C ALA A 46 6.25 -15.71 0.74
N SER A 47 6.85 -15.09 -0.28
CA SER A 47 7.11 -15.72 -1.58
C SER A 47 8.45 -15.26 -2.16
N LEU A 48 9.53 -15.95 -1.80
CA LEU A 48 10.83 -15.80 -2.49
C LEU A 48 10.88 -16.53 -3.83
N GLN A 49 10.00 -17.52 -4.01
CA GLN A 49 9.86 -18.30 -5.24
C GLN A 49 8.40 -18.29 -5.68
N GLY A 50 8.17 -18.26 -6.98
CA GLY A 50 6.83 -18.20 -7.58
C GLY A 50 6.40 -16.77 -7.95
N PRO A 51 5.14 -16.61 -8.36
CA PRO A 51 4.64 -15.35 -8.90
C PRO A 51 4.66 -14.25 -7.83
N PHE A 52 5.02 -13.04 -8.26
CA PHE A 52 5.08 -11.88 -7.38
C PHE A 52 3.69 -11.55 -6.81
N ALA A 53 3.67 -10.86 -5.66
CA ALA A 53 2.42 -10.37 -5.08
C ALA A 53 1.60 -9.53 -6.08
N SER A 54 2.27 -8.71 -6.90
CA SER A 54 1.64 -7.93 -7.97
C SER A 54 0.97 -8.82 -9.03
N GLU A 55 1.64 -9.89 -9.47
CA GLU A 55 1.09 -10.85 -10.44
C GLU A 55 -0.10 -11.61 -9.86
N ASN A 56 -0.05 -11.99 -8.59
CA ASN A 56 -1.17 -12.63 -7.90
C ASN A 56 -2.37 -11.70 -7.76
N ILE A 57 -2.14 -10.41 -7.49
CA ILE A 57 -3.19 -9.39 -7.45
C ILE A 57 -3.83 -9.26 -8.83
N VAL A 58 -3.03 -9.08 -9.88
CA VAL A 58 -3.54 -8.99 -11.26
C VAL A 58 -4.32 -10.25 -11.65
N LYS A 59 -3.75 -11.43 -11.42
CA LYS A 59 -4.42 -12.72 -11.70
C LYS A 59 -5.72 -12.90 -10.91
N THR A 60 -5.80 -12.32 -9.72
CA THR A 60 -7.03 -12.34 -8.90
C THR A 60 -8.05 -11.35 -9.45
N LEU A 61 -7.62 -10.15 -9.85
CA LEU A 61 -8.46 -9.14 -10.49
C LEU A 61 -8.96 -9.59 -11.87
N GLU A 62 -8.15 -10.29 -12.66
CA GLU A 62 -8.57 -10.90 -13.94
C GLU A 62 -9.65 -11.97 -13.77
N LYS A 63 -9.74 -12.58 -12.59
CA LYS A 63 -10.80 -13.54 -12.24
C LYS A 63 -12.07 -12.88 -11.71
N PHE A 64 -12.01 -11.59 -11.38
CA PHE A 64 -13.24 -10.85 -11.18
C PHE A 64 -13.85 -10.62 -12.56
N ASP A 65 -14.97 -11.29 -12.83
CA ASP A 65 -15.84 -10.86 -13.92
C ASP A 65 -16.27 -9.42 -13.64
N ASP A 66 -16.12 -8.53 -14.62
CA ASP A 66 -16.61 -7.14 -14.58
C ASP A 66 -18.13 -7.06 -14.38
N ALA A 67 -18.82 -8.20 -14.44
CA ALA A 67 -20.19 -8.35 -14.01
C ALA A 67 -20.27 -8.32 -12.48
N PHE A 68 -20.18 -7.11 -11.91
CA PHE A 68 -20.96 -6.77 -10.71
C PHE A 68 -22.45 -6.81 -11.08
N SER A 69 -22.95 -8.01 -11.42
CA SER A 69 -24.38 -8.23 -11.58
C SER A 69 -25.00 -7.90 -10.23
N PRO A 70 -25.91 -6.91 -10.14
CA PRO A 70 -26.60 -6.65 -8.89
C PRO A 70 -27.36 -7.92 -8.55
N SER A 71 -26.86 -8.66 -7.56
CA SER A 71 -27.55 -9.83 -7.05
C SER A 71 -28.93 -9.36 -6.59
N PRO A 72 -30.02 -10.07 -6.94
CA PRO A 72 -31.36 -9.68 -6.56
C PRO A 72 -31.39 -9.46 -5.04
N THR A 73 -31.60 -8.20 -4.68
CA THR A 73 -31.38 -7.72 -3.33
C THR A 73 -32.53 -8.21 -2.46
N ASN A 74 -32.32 -9.30 -1.72
CA ASN A 74 -33.26 -9.73 -0.70
C ASN A 74 -33.17 -8.77 0.49
N TRP A 75 -34.27 -8.09 0.81
CA TRP A 75 -34.33 -7.15 1.94
C TRP A 75 -33.85 -7.76 3.26
N GLY A 76 -34.08 -9.06 3.47
CA GLY A 76 -33.59 -9.79 4.64
C GLY A 76 -32.06 -9.84 4.71
N THR A 77 -31.37 -10.06 3.58
CA THR A 77 -29.91 -10.12 3.53
C THR A 77 -29.29 -8.72 3.68
N VAL A 78 -29.93 -7.68 3.13
CA VAL A 78 -29.51 -6.29 3.34
C VAL A 78 -29.62 -5.87 4.79
N LEU A 79 -30.75 -6.17 5.44
CA LEU A 79 -30.96 -5.85 6.85
C LEU A 79 -29.98 -6.60 7.74
N ALA A 80 -29.73 -7.88 7.48
CA ALA A 80 -28.73 -8.67 8.19
C ALA A 80 -27.31 -8.12 7.98
N ALA A 81 -26.94 -7.75 6.75
CA ALA A 81 -25.64 -7.16 6.46
C ALA A 81 -25.47 -5.80 7.15
N LYS A 82 -26.51 -4.95 7.12
CA LYS A 82 -26.53 -3.65 7.80
C LYS A 82 -26.47 -3.81 9.33
N SER A 83 -27.21 -4.75 9.91
CA SER A 83 -27.19 -5.01 11.35
C SER A 83 -25.84 -5.56 11.80
N GLN A 84 -25.24 -6.46 11.03
CA GLN A 84 -23.90 -6.99 11.30
C GLN A 84 -22.83 -5.90 11.16
N ALA A 85 -22.93 -5.03 10.15
CA ALA A 85 -22.03 -3.88 10.00
C ALA A 85 -22.18 -2.90 11.17
N PHE A 86 -23.42 -2.63 11.59
CA PHE A 86 -23.71 -1.78 12.74
C PHE A 86 -23.19 -2.38 14.05
N GLY A 87 -23.41 -3.68 14.27
CA GLY A 87 -22.88 -4.41 15.43
C GLY A 87 -21.34 -4.42 15.46
N ARG A 88 -20.68 -4.61 14.30
CA ARG A 88 -19.22 -4.47 14.20
C ARG A 88 -18.75 -3.05 14.53
N LYS A 89 -19.47 -2.02 14.06
CA LYS A 89 -19.17 -0.61 14.37
C LYS A 89 -19.33 -0.33 15.86
N LEU A 90 -20.41 -0.81 16.48
CA LEU A 90 -20.70 -0.64 17.90
C LEU A 90 -19.69 -1.37 18.77
N ARG A 91 -19.34 -2.63 18.44
CA ARG A 91 -18.30 -3.41 19.12
C ARG A 91 -16.93 -2.73 19.00
N ARG A 92 -16.58 -2.20 17.83
CA ARG A 92 -15.34 -1.43 17.64
C ARG A 92 -15.32 -0.15 18.48
N ARG A 93 -16.46 0.52 18.66
CA ARG A 93 -16.59 1.74 19.47
C ARG A 93 -16.52 1.42 20.96
N PHE A 94 -17.26 0.41 21.42
CA PHE A 94 -17.24 -0.06 22.80
C PHE A 94 -15.85 -0.55 23.21
N ASN A 95 -15.21 -1.40 22.38
CA ASN A 95 -13.83 -1.83 22.65
C ASN A 95 -12.84 -0.67 22.65
N ALA A 96 -13.08 0.39 21.86
CA ALA A 96 -12.26 1.60 21.90
C ALA A 96 -12.40 2.37 23.20
N GLN A 97 -13.61 2.41 23.76
CA GLN A 97 -13.93 3.22 24.94
C GLN A 97 -13.62 2.51 26.26
N PHE A 98 -13.77 1.18 26.32
CA PHE A 98 -13.77 0.45 27.59
C PHE A 98 -12.68 -0.64 27.71
N ARG A 99 -11.99 -1.01 26.63
CA ARG A 99 -11.04 -2.15 26.64
C ARG A 99 -9.68 -1.86 26.00
N MET A 100 -9.27 -0.60 25.92
CA MET A 100 -7.94 -0.26 25.42
C MET A 100 -7.03 0.13 26.59
N GLY A 101 -6.01 -0.70 26.82
CA GLY A 101 -4.84 -0.28 27.57
C GLY A 101 -4.26 0.99 26.93
N ASP A 102 -3.72 1.84 27.80
CA ASP A 102 -3.48 3.29 27.72
C ASP A 102 -2.72 3.87 26.50
N GLN A 103 -2.41 3.11 25.43
CA GLN A 103 -1.38 3.55 24.47
C GLN A 103 -1.70 3.47 22.96
N ASN A 104 -2.77 2.85 22.46
CA ASN A 104 -2.71 2.40 21.06
C ASN A 104 -3.71 2.99 20.04
N ARG A 105 -4.60 3.93 20.38
CA ARG A 105 -5.58 4.43 19.40
C ARG A 105 -5.67 5.93 19.21
N SER A 106 -5.67 6.74 20.26
CA SER A 106 -5.52 8.20 20.12
C SER A 106 -4.14 8.52 19.55
N GLN A 107 -3.07 7.95 20.15
CA GLN A 107 -1.71 8.04 19.61
C GLN A 107 -1.61 7.51 18.18
N ARG A 108 -2.39 6.48 17.81
CA ARG A 108 -2.44 5.97 16.44
C ARG A 108 -3.21 6.88 15.50
N TYR A 109 -4.24 7.59 15.96
CA TYR A 109 -4.98 8.57 15.16
C TYR A 109 -4.10 9.80 14.91
N ASP A 110 -3.45 10.32 15.95
CA ASP A 110 -2.51 11.43 15.84
C ASP A 110 -1.30 11.05 14.98
N TYR A 111 -0.78 9.84 15.17
CA TYR A 111 0.26 9.27 14.30
C TYR A 111 -0.20 9.16 12.85
N LEU A 112 -1.42 8.66 12.60
CA LEU A 112 -1.98 8.55 11.26
C LEU A 112 -2.18 9.92 10.62
N ASN A 113 -2.67 10.92 11.34
CA ASN A 113 -2.80 12.30 10.84
C ASN A 113 -1.44 12.94 10.57
N HIS A 114 -0.42 12.60 11.35
CA HIS A 114 0.93 13.09 11.13
C HIS A 114 1.56 12.48 9.86
N ILE A 115 1.39 11.17 9.62
CA ILE A 115 1.96 10.51 8.43
C ILE A 115 1.08 10.60 7.18
N PHE A 116 -0.21 10.85 7.35
CA PHE A 116 -1.21 11.10 6.29
C PHE A 116 -1.92 12.43 6.59
N PRO A 117 -1.22 13.57 6.42
CA PRO A 117 -1.84 14.87 6.61
C PRO A 117 -2.97 15.06 5.60
N GLU A 118 -3.92 15.92 5.98
CA GLU A 118 -5.04 16.25 5.09
C GLU A 118 -4.53 16.81 3.76
N ILE A 119 -4.98 16.19 2.68
CA ILE A 119 -4.70 16.62 1.32
C ILE A 119 -5.87 17.49 0.90
N ASN A 120 -5.58 18.68 0.39
CA ASN A 120 -6.58 19.57 -0.20
C ASN A 120 -6.71 19.30 -1.72
N LEU A 121 -7.88 19.61 -2.29
CA LEU A 121 -8.18 19.54 -3.71
C LEU A 121 -7.10 20.20 -4.58
N ALA A 122 -6.66 21.40 -4.19
CA ALA A 122 -5.62 22.15 -4.91
C ALA A 122 -4.31 21.36 -5.07
N HIS A 123 -3.95 20.55 -4.07
CA HIS A 123 -2.75 19.72 -4.13
C HIS A 123 -2.89 18.59 -5.16
N ILE A 124 -4.09 18.04 -5.31
CA ILE A 124 -4.37 17.01 -6.31
C ILE A 124 -4.44 17.61 -7.70
N GLU A 125 -5.10 18.77 -7.85
CA GLU A 125 -5.13 19.53 -9.10
C GLU A 125 -3.72 19.87 -9.60
N GLU A 126 -2.86 20.39 -8.72
CA GLU A 126 -1.45 20.66 -9.05
C GLU A 126 -0.72 19.39 -9.51
N ARG A 127 -0.97 18.26 -8.85
CA ARG A 127 -0.34 16.98 -9.21
C ARG A 127 -0.81 16.46 -10.56
N ILE A 128 -2.11 16.58 -10.85
CA ILE A 128 -2.68 16.24 -12.16
C ILE A 128 -2.07 17.14 -13.24
N ASN A 129 -1.99 18.45 -13.01
CA ASN A 129 -1.36 19.41 -13.94
C ASN A 129 0.11 19.06 -14.24
N ARG A 130 0.88 18.67 -13.22
CA ARG A 130 2.26 18.20 -13.43
C ARG A 130 2.33 16.97 -14.32
N PHE A 131 1.43 15.99 -14.11
CA PHE A 131 1.37 14.82 -14.97
C PHE A 131 0.91 15.16 -16.39
N GLN A 132 -0.01 16.11 -16.56
CA GLN A 132 -0.43 16.60 -17.86
C GLN A 132 0.74 17.19 -18.64
N GLN A 133 1.51 18.08 -18.00
CA GLN A 133 2.67 18.72 -18.61
C GLN A 133 3.79 17.72 -18.94
N ALA A 134 4.10 16.80 -18.02
CA ALA A 134 5.21 15.87 -18.19
C ALA A 134 4.92 14.75 -19.20
N LEU A 135 3.66 14.28 -19.29
CA LEU A 135 3.30 13.11 -20.10
C LEU A 135 2.51 13.46 -21.36
N GLY A 136 2.01 14.71 -21.49
CA GLY A 136 1.12 15.11 -22.59
C GLY A 136 -0.23 14.37 -22.58
N ARG A 137 -0.63 13.78 -21.45
CA ARG A 137 -1.86 12.98 -21.27
C ARG A 137 -2.76 13.63 -20.22
N PHE A 138 -3.98 13.12 -20.01
CA PHE A 138 -4.90 13.59 -18.96
C PHE A 138 -5.42 15.04 -19.13
N GLN A 139 -5.36 15.61 -20.33
CA GLN A 139 -5.81 16.99 -20.61
C GLN A 139 -7.30 17.22 -20.32
N HIS A 140 -8.09 16.16 -20.40
CA HIS A 140 -9.54 16.16 -20.17
C HIS A 140 -9.88 15.47 -18.85
N VAL A 141 -9.12 15.72 -17.79
CA VAL A 141 -9.36 15.09 -16.48
C VAL A 141 -9.53 16.19 -15.44
N GLY A 142 -10.68 16.18 -14.77
CA GLY A 142 -11.00 17.00 -13.61
C GLY A 142 -10.93 16.20 -12.31
N VAL A 143 -10.90 16.93 -11.20
CA VAL A 143 -10.98 16.34 -9.86
C VAL A 143 -11.97 17.14 -9.01
N ARG A 144 -12.74 16.45 -8.16
CA ARG A 144 -13.60 17.07 -7.15
C ARG A 144 -13.50 16.36 -5.82
N THR A 145 -13.78 17.07 -4.75
CA THR A 145 -13.82 16.51 -3.38
C THR A 145 -15.15 15.81 -3.16
N LEU A 146 -15.12 14.55 -2.73
CA LEU A 146 -16.30 13.83 -2.25
C LEU A 146 -16.40 13.90 -0.72
N HIS A 147 -15.27 13.74 -0.04
CA HIS A 147 -15.15 13.85 1.42
C HIS A 147 -13.70 14.18 1.78
N ASP A 148 -13.40 14.33 3.07
CA ASP A 148 -12.06 14.64 3.56
C ASP A 148 -11.10 13.55 3.09
N ASN A 149 -10.04 13.95 2.39
CA ASN A 149 -9.05 13.07 1.77
C ASN A 149 -9.59 12.09 0.69
N ILE A 150 -10.86 12.21 0.27
CA ILE A 150 -11.46 11.38 -0.77
C ILE A 150 -11.87 12.26 -1.95
N PHE A 151 -11.23 11.98 -3.09
CA PHE A 151 -11.37 12.73 -4.31
C PHE A 151 -11.85 11.84 -5.45
N GLU A 152 -12.70 12.39 -6.29
CA GLU A 152 -13.16 11.75 -7.50
C GLU A 152 -12.46 12.38 -8.70
N ILE A 153 -11.88 11.52 -9.54
CA ILE A 153 -11.29 11.90 -10.81
C ILE A 153 -12.30 11.57 -11.89
N PHE A 154 -12.63 12.55 -12.74
CA PHE A 154 -13.63 12.40 -13.78
C PHE A 154 -13.13 13.00 -15.10
N PRO A 155 -13.62 12.50 -16.26
CA PRO A 155 -13.33 13.13 -17.54
C PRO A 155 -14.06 14.48 -17.65
N ASN A 156 -13.35 15.52 -18.08
CA ASN A 156 -13.91 16.81 -18.48
C ASN A 156 -14.45 16.76 -19.91
#